data_AF-A0A0R3R8Y0-F1
#
_entry.id   AF-A0A0R3R8Y0-F1
#
_cell.length_a   1.000
_cell.length_b   1.000
_cell.length_c   1.000
_cell.angle_alpha   90.00
_cell.angle_beta   90.00
_cell.angle_gamma   90.00
#
_symmetry.space_group_name_H-M   'P 1'
#
loop_
_entity.id
_entity.type
_entity.pdbx_description
1 polymer ?
#
loop_
_entity_poly.entity_id
_entity_poly.type
_entity_poly.pdbx_seq_one_letter_code
_entity_poly.pdbx_strand_id
1 'polypeptide(L)' 'MSANAIAVLRGDNVNGIIRFKQEKEGSPTTISGEIKGLTPGLHGFHVHQYGDTTNGCISAGPH' A
#
# COMPACT_ATOMS: atom_id res chain seq x y z
N MET A 1 7.36 21.60 1.15
CA MET A 1 7.72 20.66 0.05
C MET A 1 6.74 19.52 0.06
N SER A 2 6.30 19.05 -1.09
CA SER A 2 5.42 17.88 -1.20
C SER A 2 6.21 16.59 -1.03
N ALA A 3 5.70 15.65 -0.24
CA ALA A 3 6.22 14.30 -0.10
C ALA A 3 5.51 13.36 -1.08
N ASN A 4 6.28 12.46 -1.70
CA ASN A 4 5.77 11.43 -2.60
C ASN A 4 6.32 10.07 -2.18
N ALA A 5 5.48 9.04 -2.18
CA ALA A 5 5.89 7.66 -1.95
C ALA A 5 5.15 6.69 -2.87
N ILE A 6 5.73 5.50 -3.08
CA ILE A 6 5.18 4.45 -3.94
C ILE A 6 5.31 3.11 -3.20
N ALA A 7 4.25 2.31 -3.19
CA ALA A 7 4.26 0.92 -2.77
C ALA A 7 3.95 0.01 -3.97
N VAL A 8 4.80 -1.00 -4.19
CA VAL A 8 4.56 -2.04 -5.21
C VAL A 8 4.05 -3.28 -4.50
N LEU A 9 2.79 -3.62 -4.74
CA LEU A 9 2.15 -4.81 -4.17
C LEU A 9 2.47 -6.02 -5.05
N ARG A 10 3.03 -7.06 -4.44
CA ARG A 10 3.36 -8.32 -5.10
C ARG A 10 2.73 -9.48 -4.36
N GLY A 11 1.98 -10.29 -5.09
CA GLY A 11 1.43 -11.56 -4.65
C GLY A 11 1.31 -12.49 -5.85
N ASP A 12 0.99 -13.76 -5.60
CA ASP A 12 1.00 -14.78 -6.65
C ASP A 12 0.07 -14.42 -7.82
N ASN A 13 -1.15 -13.94 -7.51
CA ASN A 13 -2.16 -13.59 -8.51
C ASN A 13 -2.64 -12.12 -8.42
N VAL A 14 -2.35 -11.44 -7.32
CA VAL A 14 -2.79 -10.06 -7.06
C VAL A 14 -1.58 -9.15 -7.01
N ASN A 15 -1.56 -8.14 -7.87
CA ASN A 15 -0.42 -7.23 -8.01
C ASN A 15 -0.90 -5.80 -8.25
N GLY A 16 -0.14 -4.81 -7.82
CA GLY A 16 -0.56 -3.42 -7.96
C GLY A 16 0.52 -2.39 -7.65
N ILE A 17 0.22 -1.14 -7.97
CA ILE A 17 1.06 0.01 -7.65
C ILE A 17 0.18 1.05 -6.97
N ILE A 18 0.56 1.43 -5.75
CA ILE A 18 -0.10 2.47 -4.97
C ILE A 18 0.86 3.66 -4.82
N ARG A 19 0.33 4.86 -5.01
CA ARG A 19 1.03 6.13 -4.92
C ARG A 19 0.44 6.94 -3.78
N PHE A 20 1.32 7.58 -3.03
CA PHE A 20 0.98 8.46 -1.92
C PHE A 20 1.55 9.83 -2.22
N LYS A 21 0.71 10.87 -2.12
CA LYS A 21 1.13 12.26 -2.28
C LYS A 21 0.60 13.08 -1.11
N GLN A 22 1.48 13.83 -0.47
CA GLN A 22 1.14 14.77 0.60
C GLN A 22 1.78 16.12 0.30
N GLU A 23 0.97 17.18 0.21
CA GLU A 23 1.46 18.50 -0.24
C GLU A 23 2.43 19.18 0.74
N LYS A 24 2.19 18.97 2.04
CA LYS A 24 3.00 19.46 3.15
C LYS A 24 2.64 18.71 4.43
N GLU A 25 3.49 18.82 5.44
CA GLU A 25 3.23 18.27 6.78
C GLU A 25 1.87 18.73 7.32
N GLY A 26 1.15 17.81 7.97
CA GLY A 26 -0.19 18.04 8.50
C GLY A 26 -1.32 18.09 7.46
N SER A 27 -1.02 18.07 6.15
CA SER A 27 -2.07 17.95 5.11
C SER A 27 -2.48 16.50 4.90
N PRO A 28 -3.72 16.23 4.42
CA PRO A 28 -4.12 14.88 4.05
C PRO A 28 -3.21 14.26 2.98
N THR A 29 -3.02 12.95 3.06
CA THR A 29 -2.33 12.17 2.02
C THR A 29 -3.35 11.68 1.00
N THR A 30 -3.14 12.01 -0.27
CA THR A 30 -3.90 11.42 -1.38
C THR A 30 -3.29 10.08 -1.74
N ILE A 31 -4.11 9.04 -1.76
CA ILE A 31 -3.73 7.68 -2.16
C ILE A 31 -4.40 7.35 -3.48
N SER A 32 -3.62 6.95 -4.48
CA SER A 32 -4.13 6.57 -5.81
C SER A 32 -3.36 5.39 -6.38
N GLY A 33 -3.98 4.61 -7.26
CA GLY A 33 -3.31 3.45 -7.84
C GLY A 33 -4.26 2.46 -8.48
N GLU A 34 -3.71 1.32 -8.89
CA GLU A 34 -4.46 0.21 -9.48
C GLU A 34 -3.94 -1.10 -8.89
N ILE A 35 -4.88 -1.99 -8.55
CA ILE A 35 -4.60 -3.37 -8.10
C ILE A 35 -5.37 -4.31 -9.05
N LYS A 36 -4.67 -5.27 -9.64
CA LYS A 36 -5.22 -6.25 -10.58
C LYS A 36 -5.28 -7.64 -9.95
N GLY A 37 -6.21 -8.46 -10.41
CA GLY A 37 -6.36 -9.85 -10.00
C GLY A 37 -7.22 -10.07 -8.73
N LEU A 38 -7.81 -9.01 -8.17
CA LEU A 38 -8.76 -9.13 -7.06
C LEU A 38 -10.04 -9.85 -7.50
N THR A 39 -10.59 -10.68 -6.62
CA THR A 39 -11.94 -11.20 -6.79
C THR A 39 -12.98 -10.07 -6.66
N PRO A 40 -14.17 -10.19 -7.25
CA PRO A 40 -15.23 -9.19 -7.08
C PRO A 40 -15.61 -9.01 -5.61
N GLY A 41 -15.75 -7.76 -5.17
CA GLY A 41 -16.14 -7.41 -3.81
C GLY A 41 -15.25 -6.34 -3.17
N LEU A 42 -15.53 -6.05 -1.91
CA LEU A 42 -14.71 -5.15 -1.09
C LEU A 42 -13.57 -5.94 -0.44
N HIS A 43 -12.38 -5.36 -0.41
CA HIS A 43 -11.17 -5.93 0.18
C HIS A 43 -10.62 -5.00 1.24
N GLY A 44 -10.09 -5.56 2.34
CA GLY A 44 -9.39 -4.78 3.35
C GLY A 44 -8.12 -4.14 2.78
N PHE A 45 -7.82 -2.91 3.21
CA PHE A 45 -6.66 -2.17 2.72
C PHE A 45 -6.06 -1.37 3.88
N HIS A 46 -4.86 -1.76 4.30
CA HIS A 46 -4.24 -1.27 5.53
C HIS A 46 -2.75 -1.01 5.34
N VAL A 47 -2.21 -0.09 6.14
CA VAL A 47 -0.77 0.06 6.34
C VAL A 47 -0.38 -0.76 7.54
N HIS A 48 0.71 -1.51 7.44
CA HIS A 48 1.23 -2.34 8.52
C HIS A 48 2.46 -1.70 9.16
N GLN A 49 2.72 -2.06 10.41
CA GLN A 49 3.77 -1.45 11.23
C GLN A 49 5.18 -1.61 10.65
N TYR A 50 5.48 -2.77 10.06
CA TYR A 50 6.83 -3.11 9.62
C TYR A 50 6.93 -3.22 8.09
N GLY A 51 7.96 -2.59 7.53
CA GLY A 51 8.37 -2.81 6.13
C GLY A 51 9.17 -4.10 5.94
N ASP A 52 8.86 -5.15 6.70
CA ASP A 52 9.57 -6.42 6.68
C ASP A 52 8.82 -7.46 5.84
N THR A 53 9.46 -7.89 4.74
CA THR A 53 8.92 -8.91 3.83
C THR A 53 9.75 -10.20 3.83
N THR A 54 10.59 -10.44 4.85
CA THR A 54 11.47 -11.62 4.94
C THR A 54 10.70 -12.93 5.07
N ASN A 55 9.51 -12.90 5.66
CA ASN A 55 8.57 -14.03 5.70
C ASN A 55 7.25 -13.69 4.97
N GLY A 56 7.38 -13.11 3.78
CA GLY A 56 6.24 -12.65 3.00
C GLY A 56 5.45 -11.54 3.71
N CYS A 57 4.12 -11.54 3.57
CA CYS A 57 3.28 -10.50 4.19
C CYS A 57 3.10 -10.70 5.71
N ILE A 58 3.44 -11.87 6.26
CA ILE A 58 3.23 -12.19 7.69
C ILE A 58 4.15 -11.33 8.57
N SER A 59 5.39 -11.10 8.13
CA SER A 59 6.38 -10.30 8.86
C SER A 59 6.07 -8.80 8.91
N ALA A 60 5.08 -8.31 8.14
CA ALA A 60 4.66 -6.91 8.19
C ALA A 60 4.02 -6.53 9.54
N GLY A 61 3.58 -7.51 10.34
CA GLY A 61 3.03 -7.31 11.68
C GLY A 61 1.57 -6.82 11.68
N PRO A 62 1.07 -6.24 12.78
CA PRO A 62 -0.28 -5.65 12.83
C PRO A 62 -0.37 -4.34 12.05
N HIS A 63 -1.58 -3.77 12.01
CA HIS A 63 -1.80 -2.38 11.56
C HIS A 63 -1.16 -1.39 12.54
#